data_AF-A0A0T7FB11-F1
#
_entry.id   AF-A0A0T7FB11-F1
#
_cell.length_a   1.000
_cell.length_b   1.000
_cell.length_c   1.000
_cell.angle_alpha   90.00
_cell.angle_beta   90.00
_cell.angle_gamma   90.00
#
_symmetry.space_group_name_H-M   'P 1'
#
loop_
_entity.id
_entity.type
_entity.pdbx_description
1 polymer ?
#
loop_
_entity_poly.entity_id
_entity_poly.type
_entity_poly.pdbx_seq_one_letter_code
_entity_poly.pdbx_strand_id
1 'polypeptide(L)' 'MTTYTVAYGGERLDRIARKTLQTEQQGAVDAILQANPGLAAVAFSGVVDADTVIQIPENFAPAPAETFTLAWE' A
#
# COMPACT_ATOMS: atom_id res chain seq x y z
N MET A 1 -8.90 12.24 3.28
CA MET A 1 -8.32 11.25 2.36
C MET A 1 -7.43 12.00 1.39
N THR A 2 -6.22 11.50 1.14
CA THR A 2 -5.25 12.13 0.23
C THR A 2 -5.16 11.33 -1.06
N THR A 3 -5.05 12.01 -2.20
CA THR A 3 -4.88 11.36 -3.50
C THR A 3 -3.40 11.24 -3.87
N TYR A 4 -2.99 10.08 -4.37
CA TYR A 4 -1.68 9.83 -4.94
C TYR A 4 -1.82 9.51 -6.44
N THR A 5 -1.13 10.26 -7.29
CA THR A 5 -1.08 9.98 -8.74
C THR A 5 0.18 9.19 -9.05
N VAL A 6 0.01 8.03 -9.70
CA VAL A 6 1.13 7.18 -10.12
C VAL A 6 1.96 7.88 -11.18
N ALA A 7 3.27 7.94 -10.95
CA ALA A 7 4.21 8.58 -11.87
C ALA A 7 4.35 7.82 -13.20
N TYR A 8 4.94 8.50 -14.19
CA TYR A 8 5.23 7.92 -15.50
C TYR A 8 6.05 6.62 -15.38
N GLY A 9 5.66 5.59 -16.14
CA GLY A 9 6.26 4.26 -16.11
C GLY A 9 5.56 3.25 -15.18
N GLY A 10 4.52 3.68 -14.46
CA GLY A 10 3.79 2.83 -13.51
C GLY A 10 4.58 2.58 -12.22
N GLU A 11 3.88 2.18 -11.17
CA GLU A 11 4.51 1.89 -9.87
C GLU A 11 3.89 0.68 -9.17
N ARG A 12 4.74 -0.07 -8.46
CA ARG A 12 4.27 -1.21 -7.65
C ARG A 12 3.53 -0.74 -6.41
N LEU A 13 2.44 -1.42 -6.07
CA LEU A 13 1.60 -1.16 -4.91
C LEU A 13 2.38 -1.13 -3.58
N ASP A 14 3.35 -2.02 -3.37
CA ASP A 14 4.22 -2.01 -2.19
C ASP A 14 5.06 -0.74 -2.08
N ARG A 15 5.58 -0.21 -3.20
CA ARG A 15 6.34 1.04 -3.22
C ARG A 15 5.44 2.24 -2.94
N ILE A 16 4.22 2.24 -3.48
CA ILE A 16 3.23 3.28 -3.21
C ILE A 16 2.86 3.25 -1.73
N ALA A 17 2.60 2.08 -1.15
CA ALA A 17 2.35 1.90 0.27
C ALA A 17 3.52 2.43 1.12
N ARG A 18 4.75 2.05 0.79
CA ARG A 18 5.94 2.55 1.49
C ARG A 18 6.10 4.07 1.41
N LYS A 19 5.78 4.69 0.27
CA LYS A 19 5.90 6.15 0.09
C LYS A 19 4.80 6.93 0.80
N THR A 20 3.58 6.41 0.77
CA THR A 20 2.39 7.13 1.23
C THR A 20 2.01 6.80 2.67
N LEU A 21 2.11 5.52 3.05
CA LEU A 21 1.81 4.99 4.39
C LEU A 21 3.07 4.68 5.20
N GLN A 22 4.26 5.02 4.69
CA GLN A 22 5.58 4.82 5.33
C GLN A 22 5.97 3.34 5.56
N THR A 23 5.12 2.39 5.16
CA THR A 23 5.37 0.96 5.27
C THR A 23 4.70 0.20 4.12
N GLU A 24 5.33 -0.88 3.70
CA GLU A 24 4.79 -1.86 2.75
C GLU A 24 4.16 -3.09 3.45
N GLN A 25 4.31 -3.16 4.78
CA GLN A 25 3.91 -4.29 5.61
C GLN A 25 2.62 -3.98 6.39
N GLN A 26 2.23 -4.88 7.29
CA GLN A 26 1.15 -4.66 8.29
C GLN A 26 -0.19 -4.27 7.66
N GLY A 27 -0.50 -4.80 6.48
CA GLY A 27 -1.76 -4.54 5.78
C GLY A 27 -1.82 -3.19 5.06
N ALA A 28 -0.70 -2.46 4.88
CA ALA A 28 -0.70 -1.18 4.17
C ALA A 28 -1.20 -1.30 2.72
N VAL A 29 -0.77 -2.33 2.00
CA VAL A 29 -1.26 -2.62 0.64
C VAL A 29 -2.76 -2.95 0.67
N ASP A 30 -3.20 -3.75 1.64
CA ASP A 30 -4.61 -4.12 1.78
C ASP A 30 -5.48 -2.89 2.08
N ALA A 31 -5.02 -1.99 2.95
CA ALA A 31 -5.69 -0.73 3.26
C ALA A 31 -5.87 0.16 2.01
N ILE A 32 -4.85 0.22 1.13
CA ILE A 32 -4.96 0.91 -0.16
C ILE A 32 -5.98 0.24 -1.07
N LEU A 33 -5.98 -1.10 -1.16
CA LEU A 33 -6.94 -1.84 -1.99
C LEU A 33 -8.38 -1.69 -1.47
N GLN A 34 -8.59 -1.71 -0.15
CA GLN A 34 -9.89 -1.47 0.46
C GLN A 34 -10.41 -0.05 0.19
N ALA A 35 -9.52 0.95 0.21
CA ALA A 35 -9.87 2.33 -0.13
C ALA A 35 -10.15 2.54 -1.63
N ASN A 36 -9.72 1.62 -2.50
CA ASN A 36 -9.87 1.71 -3.96
C ASN A 36 -10.46 0.42 -4.55
N PRO A 37 -11.79 0.22 -4.41
CA PRO A 37 -12.47 -0.94 -5.00
C PRO A 37 -12.22 -0.98 -6.52
N GLY A 38 -11.63 -2.07 -7.00
CA GLY A 38 -11.29 -2.26 -8.42
C GLY A 38 -9.83 -1.98 -8.78
N LEU A 39 -9.04 -1.38 -7.88
CA LEU A 39 -7.59 -1.18 -8.12
C LEU A 39 -6.85 -2.50 -8.34
N ALA A 40 -7.23 -3.55 -7.60
CA ALA A 40 -6.67 -4.90 -7.77
C ALA A 40 -6.95 -5.51 -9.15
N ALA A 41 -8.04 -5.11 -9.82
CA ALA A 41 -8.40 -5.63 -11.13
C ALA A 41 -7.60 -4.98 -12.26
N VAL A 42 -7.16 -3.73 -12.06
CA VAL A 42 -6.35 -2.99 -13.04
C VAL A 42 -4.85 -3.16 -12.78
N ALA A 43 -4.45 -3.48 -11.54
CA ALA A 43 -3.06 -3.74 -11.23
C ALA A 43 -2.59 -5.07 -11.85
N PHE A 44 -1.61 -5.01 -12.75
CA PHE A 44 -1.01 -6.20 -13.34
C PHE A 44 0.26 -6.58 -12.58
N SER A 45 0.31 -7.79 -12.00
CA SER A 45 1.45 -8.25 -11.19
C SER A 45 1.81 -7.28 -10.05
N GLY A 46 0.80 -6.60 -9.49
CA GLY A 46 0.97 -5.59 -8.44
C GLY A 46 1.53 -4.24 -8.91
N VAL A 47 1.68 -4.02 -10.22
CA VAL A 47 2.03 -2.73 -10.84
C VAL A 47 0.76 -2.01 -11.23
N VAL A 48 0.66 -0.74 -10.86
CA VAL A 48 -0.40 0.17 -11.27
C VAL A 48 0.13 1.06 -12.39
N ASP A 49 -0.69 1.28 -13.43
CA ASP A 49 -0.33 2.10 -14.57
C ASP A 49 -0.13 3.58 -14.19
N ALA A 50 0.69 4.27 -14.98
CA ALA A 50 0.89 5.71 -14.86
C ALA A 50 -0.44 6.48 -14.93
N ASP A 51 -0.47 7.66 -14.31
CA ASP A 51 -1.64 8.56 -14.24
C ASP A 51 -2.86 7.97 -13.50
N THR A 52 -2.75 6.76 -12.96
CA THR A 52 -3.77 6.21 -12.06
C THR A 52 -3.81 7.04 -10.78
N VAL A 53 -5.01 7.47 -10.40
CA VAL A 53 -5.26 8.18 -9.14
C VAL A 53 -5.69 7.18 -8.08
N ILE A 54 -4.90 7.09 -7.01
CA ILE A 54 -5.12 6.19 -5.88
C ILE A 54 -5.53 7.00 -4.65
N GLN A 55 -6.60 6.59 -4.00
CA GLN A 55 -7.03 7.13 -2.71
C GLN A 55 -6.18 6.51 -1.59
N ILE A 56 -5.50 7.35 -0.81
CA ILE A 56 -4.71 6.91 0.34
C ILE A 56 -5.53 7.14 1.63
N PRO A 57 -5.76 6.10 2.44
CA PRO A 57 -6.43 6.25 3.73
C PRO A 57 -5.53 7.01 4.73
N GLU A 58 -6.01 8.14 5.24
CA GLU A 58 -5.28 8.97 6.22
C GLU A 58 -5.25 8.36 7.63
N ASN A 59 -6.20 7.47 7.89
CA ASN A 59 -6.41 6.79 9.17
C ASN A 59 -5.81 5.38 9.19
N PHE A 60 -4.87 5.08 8.28
CA PHE A 60 -4.11 3.85 8.36
C PHE A 60 -3.28 3.83 9.64
N ALA A 61 -3.60 2.89 10.52
CA ALA A 61 -2.81 2.55 11.68
C ALA A 61 -2.21 1.15 11.43
N PRO A 62 -0.87 1.01 11.35
CA PRO A 62 -0.27 -0.30 11.17
C PRO A 62 -0.66 -1.23 12.33
N ALA A 63 -0.98 -2.49 12.01
CA ALA A 63 -1.15 -3.50 13.04
C ALA A 63 0.13 -3.58 13.89
N PRO A 64 0.03 -3.66 15.23
CA PRO A 64 1.21 -3.75 16.08
C PRO A 64 2.06 -4.93 15.64
N ALA A 65 3.36 -4.68 15.43
CA ALA A 65 4.29 -5.75 15.09
C ALA A 65 4.27 -6.78 16.22
N GLU A 66 3.89 -8.03 15.91
CA GLU A 66 4.03 -9.12 16.87
C GLU A 66 5.51 -9.23 17.22
N THR A 67 5.83 -8.95 18.49
CA THR A 67 7.19 -9.06 18.98
C THR A 67 7.47 -10.55 19.19
N PHE A 68 8.09 -11.19 18.20
CA PHE A 68 8.54 -12.57 18.35
C PHE A 68 9.83 -12.59 19.16
N THR A 69 9.76 -13.06 20.40
CA THR A 69 10.94 -13.38 21.21
C THR A 69 11.48 -14.75 20.79
N LEU A 70 12.73 -14.81 20.31
CA LEU A 70 13.40 -16.08 20.01
C LEU A 70 13.57 -16.87 21.32
N ALA A 71 13.28 -18.18 21.28
CA ALA A 71 13.21 -19.03 22.48
C ALA A 71 14.56 -19.42 23.10
N TRP A 72 15.68 -18.84 22.66
CA TRP A 72 17.01 -19.12 23.22
C TRP A 72 17.74 -17.82 23.57
N GLU A 73 18.14 -17.72 24.84
CA GLU A 73 19.17 -16.84 25.40
C GLU A 73 20.22 -17.72 26.09
#